data_AF-A0A7C1AZP9-F1
#
_entry.id   AF-A0A7C1AZP9-F1
#
_cell.length_a   1.000
_cell.length_b   1.000
_cell.length_c   1.000
_cell.angle_alpha   90.00
_cell.angle_beta   90.00
_cell.angle_gamma   90.00
#
_symmetry.space_group_name_H-M   'P 1'
#
loop_
_entity.id
_entity.type
_entity.pdbx_description
1 polymer ?
#
loop_
_entity_poly.entity_id
_entity_poly.type
_entity_poly.pdbx_seq_one_letter_code
_entity_poly.pdbx_strand_id
1 'polypeptide(L)'
;MNGLTVLSPLQALLAVAGGLAMLVGGGEMLVIGATRLARQSGMSMLLIGLTVVAFGTSVPELSVSLTASLQGHPDIMIGNVVGSNIANIGLILGLSALLQRLELNLQAVRIELLLVIAASIILMLCSAYGRFPRSLGIIFVLTLIVYTFLACRNHTNGQHSEQTADEEKTGPPSLGFISFLVLAGLALLTYGATIFIRG
;
A
#
# COMPACT_ATOMS: atom_id res chain seq x y z
N MET A 1 -31.60 -16.45 6.57
CA MET A 1 -31.16 -17.25 5.40
C MET A 1 -31.64 -16.51 4.16
N ASN A 2 -30.96 -15.42 3.78
CA ASN A 2 -31.32 -14.64 2.59
C ASN A 2 -30.49 -15.18 1.42
N GLY A 3 -31.18 -15.43 0.31
CA GLY A 3 -30.66 -16.15 -0.85
C GLY A 3 -29.30 -15.67 -1.31
N LEU A 4 -28.34 -16.58 -1.33
CA LEU A 4 -27.15 -16.44 -2.15
C LEU A 4 -27.65 -16.37 -3.60
N THR A 5 -27.69 -15.17 -4.17
CA THR A 5 -27.72 -14.99 -5.61
C THR A 5 -26.41 -15.56 -6.14
N VAL A 6 -26.42 -16.85 -6.47
CA VAL A 6 -25.31 -17.50 -7.17
C VAL A 6 -25.21 -16.78 -8.51
N LEU A 7 -24.18 -15.94 -8.67
CA LEU A 7 -23.88 -15.29 -9.95
C LEU A 7 -23.80 -16.39 -11.00
N SER A 8 -24.43 -16.20 -12.15
CA SER A 8 -24.22 -17.12 -13.26
C SER A 8 -22.73 -17.13 -13.61
N PRO A 9 -22.16 -18.23 -14.14
CA PRO A 9 -20.72 -18.29 -14.45
C PRO A 9 -20.22 -17.12 -15.31
N LEU A 10 -21.09 -16.61 -16.19
CA LEU A 10 -20.82 -15.42 -16.99
C LEU A 10 -20.74 -14.13 -16.14
N GLN A 11 -21.65 -13.97 -15.17
CA GLN A 11 -21.63 -12.83 -14.25
C GLN A 11 -20.41 -12.84 -13.33
N ALA A 12 -19.99 -14.02 -12.86
CA ALA A 12 -18.75 -14.17 -12.10
C ALA A 12 -17.53 -13.77 -12.94
N LEU A 13 -17.42 -14.30 -14.17
CA LEU A 13 -16.33 -13.94 -15.08
C LEU A 13 -16.28 -12.43 -15.38
N LEU A 14 -17.44 -11.80 -15.61
CA LEU A 14 -17.53 -10.36 -15.83
C LEU A 14 -17.15 -9.55 -14.59
N ALA A 15 -17.52 -10.00 -13.41
CA ALA A 15 -17.12 -9.38 -12.14
C ALA A 15 -15.60 -9.50 -11.93
N VAL A 16 -15.00 -10.66 -12.15
CA VAL A 16 -13.55 -10.86 -12.06
C VAL A 16 -12.81 -9.97 -13.07
N ALA A 17 -13.22 -9.98 -14.33
CA ALA A 17 -12.59 -9.17 -15.38
C ALA A 17 -12.74 -7.67 -15.11
N GLY A 18 -13.94 -7.22 -14.72
CA GLY A 18 -14.21 -5.83 -14.38
C GLY A 18 -13.45 -5.38 -13.14
N GLY A 19 -13.44 -6.19 -12.07
CA GLY A 19 -12.67 -5.92 -10.86
C GLY A 19 -11.17 -5.83 -11.13
N LEU A 20 -10.62 -6.71 -11.97
CA LEU A 20 -9.22 -6.66 -12.39
C LEU A 20 -8.91 -5.40 -13.20
N ALA A 21 -9.77 -5.00 -14.13
CA ALA A 21 -9.59 -3.77 -14.90
C ALA A 21 -9.60 -2.53 -13.99
N MET A 22 -10.48 -2.50 -12.99
CA MET A 22 -10.53 -1.43 -11.99
C MET A 22 -9.29 -1.41 -11.09
N LEU A 23 -8.76 -2.59 -10.71
CA LEU A 23 -7.52 -2.69 -9.95
C LEU A 23 -6.32 -2.14 -10.74
N VAL A 24 -6.18 -2.53 -12.01
CA VAL A 24 -5.10 -2.05 -12.89
C VAL A 24 -5.21 -0.53 -13.10
N GLY A 25 -6.40 -0.04 -13.50
CA GLY A 25 -6.62 1.39 -13.72
C GLY A 25 -6.48 2.22 -12.45
N GLY A 26 -6.97 1.71 -11.31
CA GLY A 26 -6.83 2.35 -10.01
C GLY A 26 -5.38 2.47 -9.55
N GLY A 27 -4.59 1.41 -9.76
CA GLY A 27 -3.15 1.40 -9.48
C GLY A 27 -2.39 2.41 -10.35
N GLU A 28 -2.67 2.45 -11.65
CA GLU A 28 -2.03 3.40 -12.57
C GLU A 28 -2.39 4.85 -12.23
N MET A 29 -3.65 5.13 -11.91
CA MET A 29 -4.08 6.44 -11.42
C MET A 29 -3.36 6.81 -10.12
N LEU A 30 -3.29 5.90 -9.15
CA LEU A 30 -2.60 6.17 -7.89
C LEU A 30 -1.11 6.52 -8.12
N VAL A 31 -0.41 5.78 -8.98
CA VAL A 31 1.00 6.03 -9.32
C VAL A 31 1.20 7.36 -10.04
N ILE A 32 0.36 7.69 -11.02
CA ILE A 32 0.44 8.98 -11.73
C ILE A 32 0.17 10.14 -10.78
N GLY A 33 -0.85 10.03 -9.92
CA GLY A 33 -1.19 11.02 -8.91
C GLY A 33 -0.04 11.22 -7.91
N ALA A 34 0.51 10.13 -7.41
CA ALA A 34 1.65 10.12 -6.49
C ALA A 34 2.90 10.78 -7.10
N THR A 35 3.25 10.44 -8.34
CA THR A 35 4.44 11.01 -9.03
C THR A 35 4.29 12.53 -9.23
N ARG A 36 3.08 12.99 -9.58
CA ARG A 36 2.79 14.42 -9.73
C ARG A 36 2.79 15.15 -8.39
N LEU A 37 2.29 14.50 -7.34
CA LEU A 37 2.33 15.03 -5.98
C LEU A 37 3.78 15.21 -5.51
N ALA A 38 4.64 14.21 -5.72
CA ALA A 38 6.06 14.27 -5.40
C ALA A 38 6.75 15.50 -6.03
N ARG A 39 6.51 15.72 -7.33
CA ARG A 39 7.07 16.85 -8.10
C ARG A 39 6.61 18.21 -7.57
N GLN A 40 5.35 18.36 -7.16
CA GLN A 40 4.83 19.64 -6.65
C GLN A 40 5.21 19.92 -5.20
N SER A 41 5.31 18.88 -4.37
CA SER A 41 5.67 19.05 -2.95
C SER A 41 7.17 19.12 -2.70
N GLY A 42 8.01 18.99 -3.75
CA GLY A 42 9.46 18.93 -3.63
C GLY A 42 9.94 17.69 -2.86
N MET A 43 9.13 16.63 -2.85
CA MET A 43 9.42 15.37 -2.16
C MET A 43 9.97 14.34 -3.14
N SER A 44 10.85 13.46 -2.65
CA SER A 44 11.35 12.35 -3.46
C SER A 44 10.23 11.37 -3.80
N MET A 45 10.33 10.72 -4.97
CA MET A 45 9.41 9.64 -5.36
C MET A 45 9.41 8.50 -4.35
N LEU A 46 10.58 8.23 -3.76
CA LEU A 46 10.76 7.25 -2.69
C LEU A 46 9.93 7.62 -1.45
N LEU A 47 9.96 8.89 -1.00
CA LEU A 47 9.18 9.32 0.17
C LEU A 47 7.68 9.20 -0.09
N ILE A 48 7.19 9.62 -1.26
CA ILE A 48 5.77 9.49 -1.62
C ILE A 48 5.35 8.01 -1.73
N GLY A 49 6.22 7.16 -2.29
CA GLY A 49 6.02 5.71 -2.33
C GLY A 49 5.86 5.11 -0.94
N LEU A 50 6.76 5.47 -0.01
CA LEU A 50 6.76 5.00 1.38
C LEU A 50 5.65 5.60 2.25
N THR A 51 4.97 6.65 1.78
CA THR A 51 3.92 7.35 2.52
C THR A 51 2.58 7.21 1.81
N VAL A 52 2.23 8.13 0.92
CA VAL A 52 0.90 8.22 0.29
C VAL A 52 0.50 6.91 -0.40
N VAL A 53 1.41 6.32 -1.18
CA VAL A 53 1.11 5.08 -1.90
C VAL A 53 0.98 3.92 -0.92
N ALA A 54 1.98 3.70 -0.06
CA ALA A 54 1.99 2.61 0.91
C ALA A 54 0.80 2.65 1.89
N PHE A 55 0.47 3.82 2.44
CA PHE A 55 -0.69 3.98 3.30
C PHE A 55 -1.99 3.76 2.53
N GLY A 56 -2.10 4.35 1.34
CA GLY A 56 -3.29 4.27 0.49
C GLY A 56 -3.63 2.84 0.11
N THR A 57 -2.65 2.05 -0.33
CA THR A 57 -2.86 0.65 -0.70
C THR A 57 -3.10 -0.26 0.50
N SER A 58 -2.74 0.16 1.72
CA SER A 58 -2.94 -0.62 2.96
C SER A 58 -4.24 -0.30 3.70
N VAL A 59 -5.01 0.71 3.25
CA VAL A 59 -6.30 1.07 3.86
C VAL A 59 -7.31 -0.09 3.84
N PRO A 60 -7.49 -0.83 2.73
CA PRO A 60 -8.41 -1.97 2.70
C PRO A 60 -8.05 -3.03 3.73
N GLU A 61 -6.77 -3.38 3.82
CA GLU A 61 -6.22 -4.38 4.74
C GLU A 61 -6.38 -3.93 6.19
N LEU A 62 -6.14 -2.64 6.48
CA LEU A 62 -6.39 -2.06 7.79
C LEU A 62 -7.88 -2.16 8.17
N SER A 63 -8.78 -1.82 7.23
CA SER A 63 -10.23 -1.90 7.44
C SER A 63 -10.68 -3.33 7.74
N VAL A 64 -10.21 -4.31 6.96
CA VAL A 64 -10.52 -5.74 7.18
C VAL A 64 -9.96 -6.21 8.53
N SER A 65 -8.71 -5.88 8.84
CA SER A 65 -8.05 -6.26 10.10
C SER A 65 -8.76 -5.68 11.32
N LEU A 66 -9.11 -4.38 11.26
CA LEU A 66 -9.79 -3.68 12.33
C LEU A 66 -11.19 -4.25 12.54
N THR A 67 -11.94 -4.45 11.46
CA THR A 67 -13.29 -5.03 11.52
C THR A 67 -13.26 -6.45 12.10
N ALA A 68 -12.35 -7.30 11.62
CA ALA A 68 -12.19 -8.67 12.13
C ALA A 68 -11.83 -8.69 13.63
N SER A 69 -10.92 -7.80 14.06
CA SER A 69 -10.55 -7.65 15.48
C SER A 69 -11.74 -7.21 16.34
N LEU A 70 -12.49 -6.19 15.90
CA LEU A 70 -13.67 -5.69 16.62
C LEU A 70 -14.81 -6.72 16.69
N GLN A 71 -14.92 -7.59 15.69
CA GLN A 71 -15.90 -8.68 15.65
C GLN A 71 -15.46 -9.93 16.41
N GLY A 72 -14.29 -9.93 17.07
CA GLY A 72 -13.81 -11.07 17.84
C GLY A 72 -13.24 -12.21 16.98
N HIS A 73 -12.79 -11.92 15.76
CA HIS A 73 -12.13 -12.87 14.85
C HIS A 73 -10.63 -12.55 14.70
N PRO A 74 -9.80 -12.75 15.76
CA PRO A 74 -8.39 -12.39 15.73
C PRO A 74 -7.59 -13.20 14.71
N ASP A 75 -7.99 -14.43 14.41
CA ASP A 75 -7.32 -15.29 13.43
C ASP A 75 -7.42 -14.72 12.01
N ILE A 76 -8.58 -14.16 11.65
CA ILE A 76 -8.79 -13.49 10.36
C ILE A 76 -7.96 -12.21 10.29
N MET A 77 -7.92 -11.43 11.38
CA MET A 77 -7.10 -10.23 11.46
C MET A 77 -5.61 -10.53 11.28
N ILE A 78 -5.08 -11.52 12.00
CA ILE A 78 -3.66 -11.93 11.89
C ILE A 78 -3.38 -12.49 10.50
N GLY A 79 -4.27 -13.34 9.98
CA GLY A 79 -4.16 -13.90 8.64
C GLY A 79 -4.10 -12.82 7.56
N ASN A 80 -4.92 -11.77 7.68
CA ASN A 80 -4.88 -10.63 6.77
C ASN A 80 -3.57 -9.84 6.89
N VAL A 81 -3.13 -9.49 8.10
CA VAL A 81 -1.88 -8.74 8.30
C VAL A 81 -0.65 -9.51 7.79
N VAL A 82 -0.53 -10.79 8.14
CA VAL A 82 0.63 -11.61 7.74
C VAL A 82 0.56 -11.97 6.26
N GLY A 83 -0.62 -12.36 5.77
CA GLY A 83 -0.84 -12.75 4.37
C GLY A 83 -0.54 -11.61 3.40
N SER A 84 -1.00 -10.38 3.66
CA SER A 84 -0.75 -9.25 2.78
C SER A 84 0.73 -8.87 2.71
N ASN A 85 1.47 -8.97 3.81
CA ASN A 85 2.92 -8.73 3.79
C ASN A 85 3.69 -9.81 3.01
N ILE A 86 3.28 -11.09 3.16
CA ILE A 86 3.86 -12.19 2.38
C ILE A 86 3.56 -11.99 0.89
N ALA A 87 2.34 -11.60 0.52
CA ALA A 87 1.99 -11.31 -0.87
C ALA A 87 2.79 -10.12 -1.43
N ASN A 88 2.95 -9.03 -0.67
CA ASN A 88 3.72 -7.87 -1.11
C ASN A 88 5.19 -8.20 -1.39
N ILE A 89 5.84 -8.99 -0.53
CA ILE A 89 7.26 -9.33 -0.69
C ILE A 89 7.45 -10.51 -1.66
N GLY A 90 6.69 -11.58 -1.49
CA GLY A 90 6.86 -12.81 -2.25
C GLY A 90 6.28 -12.70 -3.66
N LEU A 91 5.04 -12.23 -3.79
CA LEU A 91 4.36 -12.16 -5.07
C LEU A 91 4.67 -10.86 -5.81
N ILE A 92 4.40 -9.70 -5.22
CA ILE A 92 4.54 -8.42 -5.92
C ILE A 92 6.02 -8.10 -6.17
N LEU A 93 6.81 -7.96 -5.11
CA LEU A 93 8.23 -7.64 -5.23
C LEU A 93 9.02 -8.75 -5.95
N GLY A 94 8.71 -10.02 -5.66
CA GLY A 94 9.31 -11.16 -6.36
C GLY A 94 9.03 -11.15 -7.86
N LEU A 95 7.79 -10.94 -8.28
CA LEU A 95 7.44 -10.84 -9.69
C LEU A 95 8.05 -9.60 -10.35
N SER A 96 8.05 -8.45 -9.67
CA SER A 96 8.73 -7.24 -10.16
C SER A 96 10.23 -7.48 -10.42
N ALA A 97 10.91 -8.21 -9.51
CA ALA A 97 12.32 -8.56 -9.65
C ALA A 97 12.60 -9.58 -10.77
N LEU A 98 11.63 -10.44 -11.10
CA LEU A 98 11.73 -11.36 -12.24
C LEU A 98 11.51 -10.65 -13.58
N LEU A 99 10.59 -9.68 -13.62
CA LEU A 99 10.24 -8.96 -14.84
C LEU A 99 11.25 -7.86 -15.19
N GLN A 100 11.83 -7.20 -14.20
CA GLN A 100 12.78 -6.10 -14.40
C GLN A 100 13.88 -6.11 -13.33
N ARG A 101 15.10 -5.73 -13.73
CA ARG A 101 16.20 -5.55 -12.78
C ARG A 101 15.89 -4.40 -11.82
N LEU A 102 15.78 -4.72 -10.54
CA LEU A 102 15.63 -3.74 -9.47
C LEU A 102 16.98 -3.12 -9.11
N GLU A 103 17.20 -1.88 -9.54
CA GLU A 103 18.35 -1.08 -9.09
C GLU A 103 18.04 -0.48 -7.71
N LEU A 104 18.43 -1.21 -6.66
CA LEU A 104 18.21 -0.78 -5.27
C LEU A 104 19.49 -0.22 -4.67
N ASN A 105 19.43 1.03 -4.21
CA ASN A 105 20.44 1.55 -3.30
C ASN A 105 20.16 0.99 -1.89
N LEU A 106 20.83 -0.11 -1.55
CA LEU A 106 20.69 -0.77 -0.24
C LEU A 106 20.97 0.14 0.95
N GLN A 107 21.78 1.20 0.78
CA GLN A 107 22.01 2.17 1.85
C GLN A 107 20.78 3.05 2.09
N ALA A 108 20.06 3.41 1.01
CA ALA A 108 18.86 4.24 1.08
C ALA A 108 17.66 3.51 1.71
N VAL A 109 17.62 2.17 1.65
CA VAL A 109 16.51 1.35 2.18
C VAL A 109 16.89 0.48 3.38
N ARG A 110 18.05 0.73 3.99
CA ARG A 110 18.59 -0.15 5.05
C ARG A 110 17.71 -0.18 6.30
N ILE A 111 17.16 0.97 6.69
CA ILE A 111 16.34 1.09 7.90
C ILE A 111 15.01 0.39 7.69
N GLU A 112 14.46 0.50 6.50
CA GLU A 112 13.21 -0.09 6.03
C GLU A 112 13.30 -1.62 6.07
N LEU A 113 14.38 -2.17 5.49
CA LEU A 113 14.66 -3.60 5.55
C LEU A 113 14.79 -4.09 7.01
N LEU A 114 15.51 -3.34 7.84
CA LEU A 114 15.69 -3.69 9.25
C LEU A 114 14.36 -3.68 10.02
N LEU A 115 13.51 -2.67 9.78
CA LEU A 115 12.19 -2.55 10.40
C LEU A 115 11.25 -3.69 9.98
N VAL A 116 11.21 -4.03 8.70
CA VAL A 116 10.38 -5.14 8.19
C VAL A 116 10.84 -6.47 8.77
N ILE A 117 12.15 -6.73 8.82
CA ILE A 117 12.70 -7.96 9.41
C ILE A 117 12.39 -8.02 10.91
N ALA A 118 12.64 -6.94 11.64
CA ALA A 118 12.37 -6.87 13.08
C ALA A 118 10.88 -7.07 13.39
N ALA A 119 9.99 -6.38 12.67
CA ALA A 119 8.54 -6.54 12.82
C ALA A 119 8.08 -7.98 12.52
N SER A 120 8.62 -8.58 11.46
CA SER A 120 8.31 -9.97 11.08
C SER A 120 8.74 -10.97 12.15
N ILE A 121 9.95 -10.82 12.71
CA ILE A 121 10.45 -11.68 13.80
C ILE A 121 9.57 -11.53 15.04
N ILE A 122 9.23 -10.30 15.41
CA ILE A 122 8.39 -10.03 16.58
C ILE A 122 7.00 -10.66 16.39
N LEU A 123 6.37 -10.47 15.23
CA LEU A 123 5.07 -11.09 14.92
C LEU A 123 5.15 -12.61 14.92
N MET A 124 6.22 -13.20 14.39
CA MET A 124 6.47 -14.63 14.41
C MET A 124 6.56 -15.18 15.84
N LEU A 125 7.31 -14.51 16.72
CA LEU A 125 7.40 -14.89 18.13
C LEU A 125 6.04 -14.76 18.84
N CYS A 126 5.33 -13.65 18.65
CA CYS A 126 3.99 -13.46 19.23
C CYS A 126 2.99 -14.52 18.78
N SER A 127 3.05 -14.92 17.50
CA SER A 127 2.26 -16.01 16.95
C SER A 127 2.63 -17.35 17.61
N ALA A 128 3.91 -17.66 17.75
CA ALA A 128 4.38 -18.89 18.40
C ALA A 128 3.94 -19.01 19.88
N TYR A 129 3.88 -17.88 20.61
CA TYR A 129 3.41 -17.85 21.99
C TYR A 129 1.89 -17.61 22.13
N GLY A 130 1.17 -17.40 21.02
CA GLY A 130 -0.28 -17.13 21.01
C GLY A 130 -0.69 -15.86 21.76
N ARG A 131 0.21 -14.87 21.90
CA ARG A 131 -0.05 -13.67 22.71
C ARG A 131 0.28 -12.40 21.93
N PHE A 132 -0.73 -11.54 21.79
CA PHE A 132 -0.62 -10.21 21.18
C PHE A 132 -0.95 -9.13 22.21
N PRO A 133 0.02 -8.70 23.03
CA PRO A 133 -0.24 -7.70 24.05
C PRO A 133 -0.49 -6.32 23.42
N ARG A 134 -1.41 -5.54 24.00
CA ARG A 134 -1.72 -4.17 23.53
C ARG A 134 -0.49 -3.26 23.49
N SER A 135 0.46 -3.46 24.40
CA SER A 135 1.73 -2.73 24.43
C SER A 135 2.52 -2.89 23.15
N LEU A 136 2.51 -4.07 22.52
CA LEU A 136 3.18 -4.30 21.26
C LEU A 136 2.56 -3.51 20.11
N GLY A 137 1.21 -3.47 20.06
CA GLY A 137 0.50 -2.64 19.08
C GLY A 137 0.85 -1.15 19.22
N ILE A 138 0.93 -0.65 20.46
CA ILE A 138 1.37 0.73 20.73
C ILE A 138 2.80 0.96 20.24
N ILE A 139 3.72 0.03 20.50
CA ILE A 139 5.10 0.12 20.03
C ILE A 139 5.16 0.18 18.50
N PHE A 140 4.39 -0.65 17.79
CA PHE A 140 4.35 -0.61 16.32
C PHE A 140 3.79 0.70 15.78
N VAL A 141 2.71 1.23 16.36
CA VAL A 141 2.14 2.52 15.96
C VAL A 141 3.12 3.66 16.22
N LEU A 142 3.77 3.69 17.38
CA LEU A 142 4.78 4.70 17.70
C LEU A 142 5.99 4.61 16.76
N THR A 143 6.45 3.39 16.48
CA THR A 143 7.55 3.16 15.52
C THR A 143 7.18 3.67 14.14
N LEU A 144 5.96 3.38 13.67
CA LEU A 144 5.45 3.87 12.40
C LEU A 144 5.42 5.40 12.35
N ILE A 145 4.87 6.06 13.37
CA ILE A 145 4.79 7.53 13.45
C ILE A 145 6.19 8.15 13.43
N VAL A 146 7.10 7.65 14.28
CA VAL A 146 8.47 8.16 14.37
C VAL A 146 9.22 7.94 13.06
N TYR A 147 9.13 6.74 12.49
CA TYR A 147 9.75 6.42 11.21
C TYR A 147 9.24 7.34 10.09
N THR A 148 7.92 7.49 9.93
CA THR A 148 7.34 8.36 8.90
C THR A 148 7.75 9.82 9.10
N PHE A 149 7.77 10.31 10.34
CA PHE A 149 8.22 11.68 10.64
C PHE A 149 9.70 11.89 10.28
N LEU A 150 10.57 10.95 10.65
CA LEU A 150 11.99 11.02 10.32
C LEU A 150 12.25 10.90 8.81
N ALA A 151 11.52 10.01 8.13
CA ALA A 151 11.60 9.86 6.67
C ALA A 151 11.20 11.16 5.96
N CYS A 152 10.08 11.79 6.36
CA CYS A 152 9.69 13.09 5.84
C CYS A 152 10.78 14.15 6.08
N ARG A 153 11.32 14.23 7.30
CA ARG A 153 12.34 15.25 7.64
C ARG A 153 13.65 15.07 6.87
N ASN A 154 14.11 13.83 6.73
CA ASN A 154 15.37 13.53 6.06
C ASN A 154 15.28 13.74 4.54
N HIS A 155 14.16 13.37 3.92
CA HIS A 155 13.98 13.49 2.46
C HIS A 155 13.60 14.89 2.00
N THR A 156 13.03 15.74 2.86
CA THR A 156 12.83 17.17 2.56
C THR A 156 14.16 17.95 2.52
N ASN A 157 15.18 17.52 3.26
CA ASN A 157 16.49 18.20 3.30
C ASN A 157 17.47 17.78 2.17
N GLY A 158 17.16 16.74 1.40
CA GLY A 158 18.12 16.08 0.51
C GLY A 158 17.99 16.31 -1.00
N GLN A 159 16.94 16.98 -1.50
CA GLN A 159 16.63 16.99 -2.94
C GLN A 159 16.25 18.36 -3.54
N HIS A 160 17.05 19.39 -3.27
CA HIS A 160 16.98 20.61 -4.08
C HIS A 160 17.76 20.52 -5.42
N SER A 161 18.27 19.35 -5.83
CA SER A 161 19.28 19.30 -6.91
C SER A 161 19.08 18.31 -8.06
N GLU A 162 18.04 17.46 -8.13
CA GLU A 162 17.95 16.44 -9.20
C GLU A 162 16.65 16.41 -10.03
N GLN A 163 15.74 17.38 -9.88
CA GLN A 163 14.48 17.41 -10.66
C GLN A 163 14.37 18.65 -11.56
N THR A 164 15.34 18.84 -12.44
CA THR A 164 15.23 19.78 -13.59
C THR A 164 15.82 19.13 -14.84
N ALA A 165 15.24 18.01 -15.27
CA ALA A 165 15.53 17.44 -16.60
C ALA A 165 14.40 16.49 -17.00
N ASP A 166 13.22 17.05 -17.26
CA ASP A 166 12.26 16.55 -18.25
C ASP A 166 11.07 17.52 -18.25
N GLU A 167 11.23 18.60 -19.02
CA GLU A 167 10.14 19.50 -19.37
C GLU A 167 9.25 18.83 -20.43
N GLU A 168 7.94 18.77 -20.21
CA GLU A 168 6.99 18.97 -21.32
C GLU A 168 5.65 19.63 -20.89
N LYS A 169 5.56 20.94 -21.20
CA LYS A 169 4.44 21.70 -21.80
C LYS A 169 3.01 21.67 -21.27
N THR A 170 2.75 21.23 -20.04
CA THR A 170 1.49 21.60 -19.36
C THR A 170 1.81 22.34 -18.08
N GLY A 171 1.19 23.51 -17.87
CA GLY A 171 1.30 24.25 -16.61
C GLY A 171 1.02 23.31 -15.43
N PRO A 172 1.56 23.59 -14.23
CA PRO A 172 1.48 22.66 -13.11
C PRO A 172 0.02 22.22 -12.94
N PRO A 173 -0.28 20.90 -13.04
CA PRO A 173 -1.65 20.43 -12.93
C PRO A 173 -2.25 20.93 -11.62
N SER A 174 -3.52 21.31 -11.62
CA SER A 174 -4.14 21.85 -10.41
C SER A 174 -4.04 20.84 -9.27
N LEU A 175 -3.79 21.30 -8.06
CA LEU A 175 -3.77 20.45 -6.86
C LEU A 175 -5.05 19.60 -6.74
N GLY A 176 -6.18 20.15 -7.20
CA GLY A 176 -7.45 19.44 -7.31
C GLY A 176 -7.40 18.23 -8.25
N PHE A 177 -6.75 18.35 -9.41
CA PHE A 177 -6.57 17.24 -10.35
C PHE A 177 -5.68 16.13 -9.77
N ILE A 178 -4.59 16.49 -9.08
CA ILE A 178 -3.71 15.52 -8.42
C ILE A 178 -4.46 14.78 -7.30
N SER A 179 -5.16 15.54 -6.46
CA SER A 179 -5.96 14.98 -5.37
C SER A 179 -7.06 14.06 -5.91
N PHE A 180 -7.71 14.44 -7.00
CA PHE A 180 -8.67 13.59 -7.70
C PHE A 180 -8.03 12.28 -8.17
N LEU A 181 -6.86 12.34 -8.80
CA LEU A 181 -6.17 11.15 -9.32
C LEU A 181 -5.82 10.15 -8.22
N VAL A 182 -5.31 10.64 -7.09
CA VAL A 182 -4.99 9.82 -5.91
C VAL A 182 -6.27 9.21 -5.31
N LEU A 183 -7.29 10.03 -5.06
CA LEU A 183 -8.55 9.57 -4.44
C LEU A 183 -9.34 8.62 -5.35
N ALA A 184 -9.41 8.91 -6.64
CA ALA A 184 -10.04 8.05 -7.63
C ALA A 184 -9.29 6.73 -7.77
N GLY A 185 -7.95 6.77 -7.78
CA GLY A 185 -7.11 5.57 -7.76
C GLY A 185 -7.41 4.68 -6.55
N LEU A 186 -7.46 5.25 -5.35
CA LEU A 186 -7.82 4.53 -4.13
C LEU A 186 -9.25 3.97 -4.16
N ALA A 187 -10.21 4.75 -4.65
CA ALA A 187 -11.60 4.30 -4.79
C ALA A 187 -11.72 3.12 -5.78
N LEU A 188 -11.02 3.19 -6.92
CA LEU A 188 -10.98 2.12 -7.91
C LEU A 188 -10.33 0.85 -7.36
N LEU A 189 -9.23 0.98 -6.61
CA LEU A 189 -8.58 -0.16 -5.96
C LEU A 189 -9.51 -0.85 -4.95
N THR A 190 -10.14 -0.07 -4.07
CA THR A 190 -11.04 -0.61 -3.04
C THR A 190 -12.30 -1.26 -3.62
N TYR A 191 -12.92 -0.60 -4.59
CA TYR A 191 -14.15 -1.11 -5.22
C TYR A 191 -13.86 -2.26 -6.20
N GLY A 192 -12.76 -2.16 -6.96
CA GLY A 192 -12.26 -3.21 -7.84
C GLY A 192 -11.97 -4.50 -7.08
N ALA A 193 -11.28 -4.42 -5.94
CA ALA A 193 -11.05 -5.56 -5.05
C ALA A 193 -12.37 -6.19 -4.58
N THR A 194 -13.35 -5.37 -4.20
CA THR A 194 -14.65 -5.86 -3.72
C THR A 194 -15.42 -6.60 -4.80
N ILE A 195 -15.44 -6.10 -6.04
CA ILE A 195 -16.08 -6.76 -7.18
C ILE A 195 -15.32 -8.05 -7.53
N PHE A 196 -13.99 -8.00 -7.57
CA PHE A 196 -13.15 -9.15 -7.89
C PHE A 196 -13.38 -10.33 -6.92
N ILE A 197 -13.47 -10.04 -5.61
CA ILE A 197 -13.71 -11.08 -4.58
C ILE A 197 -15.13 -11.66 -4.67
N ARG A 198 -16.11 -10.87 -5.12
CA ARG A 198 -17.52 -11.29 -5.21
C ARG A 198 -17.88 -12.03 -6.49
N GLY A 199 -17.00 -12.04 -7.50
CA GLY A 199 -17.21 -12.70 -8.79
C GLY A 199 -16.86 -14.17 -8.79
#